data_AF-A0A1I4SU07-F1
#
_entry.id   AF-A0A1I4SU07-F1
#
_cell.length_a   1.000
_cell.length_b   1.000
_cell.length_c   1.000
_cell.angle_alpha   90.00
_cell.angle_beta   90.00
_cell.angle_gamma   90.00
#
_symmetry.space_group_name_H-M   'P 1'
#
loop_
_entity.id
_entity.type
_entity.pdbx_description
1 polymer ?
#
loop_
_entity_poly.entity_id
_entity_poly.type
_entity_poly.pdbx_seq_one_letter_code
_entity_poly.pdbx_strand_id
1 'polypeptide(L)'
;MSASPPEKVVLGIDAAWTATNPSGVALASKTGSGWRLIAAASSFEEFVGLAGGTEISPPALIAAGTCLAGQSPDLIAVDMPMMDVPILARRAADNAVNRAYSGRSAGTHSPTLDRPGAVGRALEAGLSAAGYPLATLDIRPPCRIEIYPHPALIEITGATRRLEYKISRTGRYWPGLPLTERRLRLFKVWEAIVTALDDMLPGSAAALSLPSAEARGRTLKAFEDRLDAVVAALVGAMALDGRAQPYGDATSAVWVPKARDRPAEQVTTPRRV
;
A
#
# COMPACT_ATOMS: atom_id res chain seq x y z
N MET A 1 -8.86 -7.11 30.98
CA MET A 1 -8.34 -8.30 30.27
C MET A 1 -7.16 -7.82 29.45
N SER A 2 -5.94 -8.27 29.74
CA SER A 2 -4.76 -7.88 28.94
C SER A 2 -4.90 -8.52 27.58
N ALA A 3 -4.88 -7.73 26.50
CA ALA A 3 -4.87 -8.28 25.15
C ALA A 3 -3.61 -9.13 24.97
N SER A 4 -3.74 -10.30 24.33
CA SER A 4 -2.58 -11.11 23.95
C SER A 4 -1.65 -10.29 23.05
N PRO A 5 -0.32 -10.43 23.20
CA PRO A 5 0.62 -9.76 22.30
C PRO A 5 0.37 -10.21 20.86
N PRO A 6 0.61 -9.35 19.85
CA PRO A 6 0.43 -9.73 18.47
C PRO A 6 1.38 -10.87 18.07
N GLU A 7 0.98 -11.65 17.07
CA GLU A 7 1.80 -12.72 16.48
C GLU A 7 2.68 -12.20 15.34
N LYS A 8 2.16 -11.24 14.59
CA LYS A 8 2.87 -10.58 13.49
C LYS A 8 2.48 -9.11 13.42
N VAL A 9 3.39 -8.25 12.98
CA VAL A 9 3.18 -6.81 12.80
C VAL A 9 3.69 -6.37 11.43
N VAL A 10 2.93 -5.51 10.76
CA VAL A 10 3.28 -4.92 9.47
C VAL A 10 3.20 -3.41 9.53
N LEU A 11 4.24 -2.75 9.02
CA LEU A 11 4.25 -1.32 8.77
C LEU A 11 4.11 -1.07 7.25
N GLY A 12 2.99 -0.46 6.83
CA GLY A 12 2.78 0.00 5.47
C GLY A 12 3.20 1.45 5.30
N ILE A 13 3.91 1.77 4.23
CA ILE A 13 4.40 3.12 3.92
C ILE A 13 4.01 3.48 2.47
N ASP A 14 3.24 4.55 2.30
CA ASP A 14 3.13 5.25 1.02
C ASP A 14 4.21 6.33 0.97
N ALA A 15 5.33 6.04 0.29
CA ALA A 15 6.48 6.91 0.33
C ALA A 15 6.38 8.01 -0.73
N ALA A 16 6.49 9.26 -0.31
CA ALA A 16 6.65 10.37 -1.23
C ALA A 16 8.00 10.28 -1.96
N TRP A 17 7.97 10.47 -3.28
CA TRP A 17 9.19 10.48 -4.10
C TRP A 17 9.92 11.84 -4.08
N THR A 18 9.49 12.77 -3.22
CA THR A 18 10.00 14.14 -3.14
C THR A 18 9.94 14.65 -1.70
N ALA A 19 10.87 15.51 -1.30
CA ALA A 19 10.96 16.04 0.07
C ALA A 19 9.75 16.90 0.52
N THR A 20 8.94 17.40 -0.43
CA THR A 20 7.85 18.34 -0.15
C THR A 20 6.47 17.68 -0.01
N ASN A 21 6.34 16.42 -0.37
CA ASN A 21 5.08 15.69 -0.26
C ASN A 21 5.10 14.81 0.99
N PRO A 22 4.00 14.74 1.75
CA PRO A 22 3.90 13.86 2.91
C PRO A 22 3.86 12.39 2.46
N SER A 23 4.24 11.48 3.37
CA SER A 23 4.23 10.02 3.16
C SER A 23 3.27 9.37 4.14
N GLY A 24 2.28 8.62 3.65
CA GLY A 24 1.34 7.91 4.51
C GLY A 24 1.97 6.74 5.26
N VAL A 25 1.46 6.42 6.45
CA VAL A 25 1.90 5.26 7.25
C VAL A 25 0.70 4.53 7.82
N ALA A 26 0.73 3.20 7.81
CA ALA A 26 -0.27 2.35 8.43
C ALA A 26 0.40 1.22 9.21
N LEU A 27 -0.19 0.84 10.33
CA LEU A 27 0.29 -0.24 11.19
C LEU A 27 -0.80 -1.28 11.32
N ALA A 28 -0.49 -2.52 10.97
CA ALA A 28 -1.38 -3.67 11.11
C ALA A 28 -0.75 -4.69 12.05
N SER A 29 -1.58 -5.40 12.81
CA SER A 29 -1.13 -6.52 13.62
C SER A 29 -2.04 -7.72 13.47
N LYS A 30 -1.47 -8.90 13.68
CA LYS A 30 -2.18 -10.18 13.69
C LYS A 30 -2.34 -10.67 15.11
N THR A 31 -3.54 -11.07 15.49
CA THR A 31 -3.80 -11.78 16.76
C THR A 31 -4.67 -13.00 16.46
N GLY A 32 -4.20 -14.20 16.82
CA GLY A 32 -4.85 -15.44 16.40
C GLY A 32 -4.98 -15.51 14.88
N SER A 33 -6.18 -15.79 14.39
CA SER A 33 -6.41 -15.97 12.95
C SER A 33 -6.59 -14.67 12.16
N GLY A 34 -6.69 -13.51 12.81
CA GLY A 34 -7.13 -12.27 12.17
C GLY A 34 -6.08 -11.16 12.16
N TRP A 35 -6.01 -10.44 11.04
CA TRP A 35 -5.33 -9.14 10.97
C TRP A 35 -6.28 -8.01 11.38
N ARG A 36 -5.75 -6.93 11.93
CA ARG A 36 -6.47 -5.70 12.24
C ARG A 36 -5.57 -4.50 12.00
N LEU A 37 -6.14 -3.41 11.52
CA LEU A 37 -5.46 -2.12 11.46
C LEU A 37 -5.39 -1.52 12.86
N ILE A 38 -4.20 -1.12 13.29
CA ILE A 38 -3.93 -0.53 14.61
C ILE A 38 -3.89 1.00 14.51
N ALA A 39 -3.21 1.53 13.50
CA ALA A 39 -3.09 2.97 13.28
C ALA A 39 -2.92 3.27 11.78
N ALA A 40 -3.34 4.46 11.35
CA ALA A 40 -2.99 5.00 10.05
C ALA A 40 -2.90 6.52 10.11
N ALA A 41 -1.94 7.08 9.38
CA ALA A 41 -1.60 8.48 9.35
C ALA A 41 -1.28 8.90 7.91
N SER A 42 -1.47 10.18 7.61
CA SER A 42 -1.23 10.77 6.30
C SER A 42 0.19 11.35 6.14
N SER A 43 0.99 11.34 7.22
CA SER A 43 2.40 11.76 7.20
C SER A 43 3.24 10.97 8.22
N PHE A 44 4.57 11.01 8.08
CA PHE A 44 5.49 10.45 9.07
C PHE A 44 5.38 11.17 10.42
N GLU A 45 5.22 12.50 10.40
CA GLU A 45 5.06 13.33 11.60
C GLU A 45 3.79 12.95 12.37
N GLU A 46 2.66 12.81 11.68
CA GLU A 46 1.40 12.39 12.28
C GLU A 46 1.57 11.00 12.92
N PHE A 47 2.19 10.05 12.20
CA PHE A 47 2.38 8.69 12.71
C PHE A 47 3.29 8.62 13.94
N VAL A 48 4.47 9.25 13.88
CA VAL A 48 5.41 9.29 15.01
C VAL A 48 4.79 10.01 16.22
N GLY A 49 3.99 11.05 15.96
CA GLY A 49 3.24 11.77 16.99
C GLY A 49 2.22 10.89 17.74
N LEU A 50 1.64 9.87 17.09
CA LEU A 50 0.74 8.90 17.77
C LEU A 50 1.46 8.13 18.89
N ALA A 51 2.77 7.94 18.78
CA ALA A 51 3.62 7.32 19.80
C ALA A 51 4.31 8.35 20.73
N GLY A 52 3.97 9.63 20.61
CA GLY A 52 4.57 10.71 21.40
C GLY A 52 5.99 11.13 20.96
N GLY A 53 6.45 10.67 19.79
CA GLY A 53 7.74 11.06 19.23
C GLY A 53 7.67 12.37 18.43
N THR A 54 8.84 12.93 18.12
CA THR A 54 8.98 14.14 17.28
C THR A 54 10.05 14.04 16.21
N GLU A 55 10.99 13.10 16.34
CA GLU A 55 12.05 12.88 15.35
C GLU A 55 11.52 12.08 14.16
N ILE A 56 11.81 12.53 12.94
CA ILE A 56 11.39 11.87 11.71
C ILE A 56 12.58 11.17 11.07
N SER A 57 12.64 9.86 11.25
CA SER A 57 13.65 8.99 10.64
C SER A 57 13.08 7.57 10.46
N PRO A 58 13.64 6.73 9.57
CA PRO A 58 13.19 5.35 9.45
C PRO A 58 13.26 4.56 10.77
N PRO A 59 14.31 4.69 11.61
CA PRO A 59 14.30 4.13 12.96
C PRO A 59 13.18 4.67 13.86
N ALA A 60 12.84 5.97 13.77
CA ALA A 60 11.74 6.55 14.55
C ALA A 60 10.36 6.01 14.11
N LEU A 61 10.15 5.76 12.82
CA LEU A 61 8.94 5.10 12.32
C LEU A 61 8.79 3.68 12.87
N ILE A 62 9.89 2.93 12.89
CA ILE A 62 9.94 1.58 13.46
C ILE A 62 9.65 1.64 14.96
N ALA A 63 10.30 2.53 15.70
CA ALA A 63 10.10 2.70 17.14
C ALA A 63 8.65 3.11 17.48
N ALA A 64 8.05 4.01 16.69
CA ALA A 64 6.64 4.37 16.85
C ALA A 64 5.72 3.17 16.59
N GLY A 65 5.98 2.39 15.53
CA GLY A 65 5.28 1.14 15.26
C GLY A 65 5.41 0.13 16.40
N THR A 66 6.62 -0.04 16.94
CA THR A 66 6.90 -0.90 18.11
C THR A 66 6.12 -0.45 19.34
N CYS A 67 6.10 0.85 19.62
CA CYS A 67 5.36 1.43 20.74
C CYS A 67 3.85 1.15 20.62
N LEU A 68 3.28 1.36 19.43
CA LEU A 68 1.85 1.20 19.17
C LEU A 68 1.41 -0.27 19.12
N ALA A 69 2.24 -1.18 18.60
CA ALA A 69 1.92 -2.60 18.46
C ALA A 69 2.40 -3.46 19.64
N GLY A 70 3.30 -2.96 20.48
CA GLY A 70 3.94 -3.72 21.56
C GLY A 70 5.09 -4.63 21.12
N GLN A 71 5.41 -4.68 19.82
CA GLN A 71 6.60 -5.33 19.26
C GLN A 71 7.00 -4.72 17.93
N SER A 72 8.24 -4.93 17.51
CA SER A 72 8.75 -4.44 16.23
C SER A 72 8.03 -5.07 15.03
N PRO A 73 7.86 -4.34 13.92
CA PRO A 73 7.34 -4.91 12.68
C PRO A 73 8.14 -6.14 12.22
N ASP A 74 7.44 -7.17 11.77
CA ASP A 74 8.04 -8.30 11.05
C ASP A 74 8.31 -7.94 9.59
N LEU A 75 7.46 -7.07 9.04
CA LEU A 75 7.55 -6.68 7.64
C LEU A 75 7.21 -5.20 7.44
N ILE A 76 8.01 -4.52 6.62
CA ILE A 76 7.76 -3.14 6.19
C ILE A 76 7.45 -3.14 4.69
N ALA A 77 6.21 -2.81 4.32
CA ALA A 77 5.76 -2.77 2.94
C ALA A 77 5.73 -1.33 2.43
N VAL A 78 6.36 -1.05 1.29
CA VAL A 78 6.57 0.33 0.83
C VAL A 78 6.11 0.52 -0.62
N ASP A 79 5.25 1.52 -0.86
CA ASP A 79 4.89 1.97 -2.21
C ASP A 79 5.99 2.86 -2.79
N MET A 80 7.06 2.21 -3.23
CA MET A 80 8.18 2.87 -3.88
C MET A 80 9.06 1.84 -4.60
N PRO A 81 9.65 2.19 -5.76
CA PRO A 81 10.73 1.41 -6.34
C PRO A 81 11.87 1.17 -5.32
N MET A 82 12.18 -0.09 -5.02
CA MET A 82 13.28 -0.51 -4.14
C MET A 82 14.32 -1.38 -4.86
N MET A 83 15.58 -1.24 -4.47
CA MET A 83 16.69 -2.09 -4.92
C MET A 83 17.91 -1.89 -4.01
N ASP A 84 18.60 -2.95 -3.60
CA ASP A 84 19.81 -2.83 -2.75
C ASP A 84 21.02 -2.22 -3.50
N VAL A 85 20.90 -2.02 -4.81
CA VAL A 85 21.88 -1.30 -5.65
C VAL A 85 21.22 -0.09 -6.30
N PRO A 86 21.99 0.93 -6.73
CA PRO A 86 21.41 2.11 -7.36
C PRO A 86 20.53 1.78 -8.58
N ILE A 87 19.33 2.36 -8.61
CA ILE A 87 18.41 2.23 -9.75
C ILE A 87 18.86 3.18 -10.87
N LEU A 88 19.57 2.64 -11.86
CA LEU A 88 20.11 3.41 -13.00
C LEU A 88 19.23 3.32 -14.26
N ALA A 89 18.34 2.33 -14.30
CA ALA A 89 17.48 2.07 -15.44
C ALA A 89 16.19 1.38 -14.97
N ARG A 90 15.29 1.16 -15.92
CA ARG A 90 14.08 0.36 -15.72
C ARG A 90 14.44 -1.05 -15.25
N ARG A 91 13.76 -1.54 -14.21
CA ARG A 91 14.11 -2.78 -13.49
C ARG A 91 13.36 -4.00 -14.02
N ALA A 92 13.83 -5.18 -13.63
CA ALA A 92 13.13 -6.43 -13.89
C ALA A 92 11.72 -6.44 -13.28
N ALA A 93 11.57 -5.91 -12.07
CA ALA A 93 10.27 -5.74 -11.41
C ALA A 93 9.29 -4.91 -12.24
N ASP A 94 9.72 -3.76 -12.74
CA ASP A 94 8.88 -2.88 -13.56
C ASP A 94 8.39 -3.58 -14.83
N ASN A 95 9.29 -4.34 -15.48
CA ASN A 95 8.96 -5.13 -16.66
C ASN A 95 7.99 -6.28 -16.34
N ALA A 96 8.19 -6.97 -15.22
CA ALA A 96 7.32 -8.05 -14.79
C ALA A 96 5.89 -7.55 -14.50
N VAL A 97 5.75 -6.45 -13.75
CA VAL A 97 4.44 -5.85 -13.48
C VAL A 97 3.80 -5.33 -14.77
N ASN A 98 4.55 -4.68 -15.67
CA ASN A 98 3.98 -4.22 -16.94
C ASN A 98 3.47 -5.36 -17.81
N ARG A 99 4.19 -6.48 -17.90
CA ARG A 99 3.69 -7.67 -18.62
C ARG A 99 2.38 -8.19 -18.03
N ALA A 100 2.26 -8.22 -16.70
CA ALA A 100 1.09 -8.77 -16.03
C ALA A 100 -0.12 -7.82 -15.97
N TYR A 101 0.11 -6.50 -15.86
CA TYR A 101 -0.95 -5.54 -15.48
C TYR A 101 -1.16 -4.38 -16.46
N SER A 102 -0.33 -4.20 -17.49
CA SER A 102 -0.52 -3.11 -18.47
C SER A 102 -1.86 -3.21 -19.22
N GLY A 103 -2.28 -4.42 -19.61
CA GLY A 103 -3.59 -4.68 -20.22
C GLY A 103 -4.78 -4.32 -19.31
N ARG A 104 -4.55 -4.23 -18.00
CA ARG A 104 -5.53 -3.84 -16.98
C ARG A 104 -5.36 -2.38 -16.54
N SER A 105 -4.61 -1.58 -17.31
CA SER A 105 -4.29 -0.17 -17.02
C SER A 105 -3.49 0.04 -15.72
N ALA A 106 -2.80 -0.98 -15.20
CA ALA A 106 -2.04 -0.92 -13.94
C ALA A 106 -0.55 -1.25 -14.14
N GLY A 107 0.02 -0.81 -15.26
CA GLY A 107 1.46 -0.85 -15.47
C GLY A 107 2.21 0.17 -14.60
N THR A 108 3.42 -0.17 -14.16
CA THR A 108 4.29 0.72 -13.38
C THR A 108 4.84 1.87 -14.21
N HIS A 109 5.06 2.99 -13.52
CA HIS A 109 5.98 4.01 -14.00
C HIS A 109 7.42 3.52 -13.80
N SER A 110 8.29 3.69 -14.80
CA SER A 110 9.71 3.40 -14.62
C SER A 110 10.31 4.39 -13.61
N PRO A 111 11.09 3.92 -12.61
CA PRO A 111 11.94 4.80 -11.85
C PRO A 111 12.97 5.49 -12.76
N THR A 112 13.45 6.65 -12.30
CA THR A 112 14.57 7.39 -12.92
C THR A 112 15.62 7.66 -11.86
N LEU A 113 16.79 8.17 -12.24
CA LEU A 113 17.84 8.58 -11.27
C LEU A 113 17.30 9.52 -10.19
N ASP A 114 16.32 10.36 -10.56
CA ASP A 114 15.68 11.35 -9.68
C ASP A 114 14.44 10.83 -8.94
N ARG A 115 13.93 9.64 -9.30
CA ARG A 115 12.69 9.06 -8.74
C ARG A 115 12.88 7.57 -8.46
N PRO A 116 13.03 7.17 -7.19
CA PRO A 116 12.58 7.90 -5.99
C PRO A 116 13.59 8.90 -5.40
N GLY A 117 14.72 9.13 -6.08
CA GLY A 117 15.64 10.23 -5.76
C GLY A 117 16.32 10.07 -4.40
N ALA A 118 16.75 11.18 -3.81
CA ALA A 118 17.47 11.18 -2.53
C ALA A 118 16.60 10.73 -1.35
N VAL A 119 15.30 11.07 -1.36
CA VAL A 119 14.36 10.70 -0.29
C VAL A 119 14.16 9.18 -0.25
N GLY A 120 13.92 8.56 -1.41
CA GLY A 120 13.79 7.11 -1.47
C GLY A 120 15.05 6.38 -1.05
N ARG A 121 16.23 6.84 -1.50
CA ARG A 121 17.52 6.27 -1.07
C ARG A 121 17.74 6.39 0.44
N ALA A 122 17.37 7.52 1.05
CA ALA A 122 17.48 7.72 2.49
C ALA A 122 16.55 6.77 3.26
N LEU A 123 15.31 6.60 2.80
CA LEU A 123 14.37 5.64 3.39
C LEU A 123 14.89 4.21 3.28
N GLU A 124 15.31 3.77 2.10
CA GLU A 124 15.87 2.42 1.89
C GLU A 124 17.11 2.16 2.75
N ALA A 125 18.06 3.11 2.78
CA ALA A 125 19.27 2.98 3.59
C ALA A 125 18.94 2.92 5.09
N GLY A 126 18.02 3.76 5.56
CA GLY A 126 17.63 3.77 6.97
C GLY A 126 16.89 2.50 7.39
N LEU A 127 16.00 1.96 6.56
CA LEU A 127 15.33 0.68 6.82
C LEU A 127 16.31 -0.50 6.79
N SER A 128 17.23 -0.51 5.83
CA SER A 128 18.29 -1.53 5.74
C SER A 128 19.20 -1.51 6.97
N ALA A 129 19.67 -0.32 7.37
CA ALA A 129 20.49 -0.13 8.56
C ALA A 129 19.75 -0.52 9.86
N ALA A 130 18.42 -0.40 9.88
CA ALA A 130 17.57 -0.84 10.99
C ALA A 130 17.28 -2.36 10.98
N GLY A 131 17.88 -3.13 10.08
CA GLY A 131 17.77 -4.59 10.06
C GLY A 131 16.61 -5.15 9.23
N TYR A 132 16.07 -4.37 8.29
CA TYR A 132 15.00 -4.83 7.38
C TYR A 132 15.53 -5.01 5.95
N PRO A 133 16.19 -6.13 5.62
CA PRO A 133 16.69 -6.42 4.27
C PRO A 133 15.56 -6.52 3.22
N LEU A 134 15.87 -6.28 1.94
CA LEU A 134 14.89 -6.30 0.87
C LEU A 134 14.58 -7.75 0.51
N ALA A 135 13.31 -8.13 0.61
CA ALA A 135 12.82 -9.43 0.19
C ALA A 135 12.30 -9.37 -1.25
N THR A 136 13.01 -10.01 -2.18
CA THR A 136 12.66 -10.02 -3.62
C THR A 136 12.14 -11.39 -4.11
N LEU A 137 12.49 -12.47 -3.42
CA LEU A 137 12.15 -13.85 -3.80
C LEU A 137 11.22 -14.51 -2.77
N ASP A 138 11.57 -14.41 -1.50
CA ASP A 138 10.86 -15.03 -0.39
C ASP A 138 10.81 -14.11 0.83
N ILE A 139 9.76 -14.27 1.65
CA ILE A 139 9.55 -13.48 2.86
C ILE A 139 10.25 -14.15 4.04
N ARG A 140 11.29 -13.50 4.57
CA ARG A 140 12.01 -13.90 5.79
C ARG A 140 12.07 -12.72 6.77
N PRO A 141 11.14 -12.62 7.73
CA PRO A 141 11.14 -11.55 8.71
C PRO A 141 12.39 -11.54 9.61
N PRO A 142 12.85 -10.37 10.08
CA PRO A 142 12.39 -9.04 9.68
C PRO A 142 12.82 -8.73 8.23
N CYS A 143 11.93 -8.12 7.43
CA CYS A 143 12.25 -7.74 6.04
C CYS A 143 11.44 -6.53 5.56
N ARG A 144 11.86 -5.93 4.44
CA ARG A 144 11.07 -4.96 3.70
C ARG A 144 10.71 -5.47 2.30
N ILE A 145 9.59 -5.02 1.77
CA ILE A 145 9.15 -5.33 0.41
C ILE A 145 8.69 -4.06 -0.30
N GLU A 146 8.88 -4.04 -1.62
CA GLU A 146 8.18 -3.10 -2.49
C GLU A 146 6.79 -3.62 -2.83
N ILE A 147 5.81 -2.73 -2.81
CA ILE A 147 4.43 -2.98 -3.27
C ILE A 147 4.04 -1.95 -4.31
N TYR A 148 2.95 -2.21 -5.03
CA TYR A 148 2.36 -1.23 -5.94
C TYR A 148 0.83 -1.23 -5.80
N PRO A 149 0.19 -0.15 -5.31
CA PRO A 149 -1.22 -0.15 -4.96
C PRO A 149 -2.17 -0.46 -6.12
N HIS A 150 -1.83 -0.08 -7.36
CA HIS A 150 -2.72 -0.29 -8.50
C HIS A 150 -2.98 -1.78 -8.80
N PRO A 151 -1.96 -2.64 -9.04
CA PRO A 151 -2.15 -4.09 -9.08
C PRO A 151 -2.74 -4.66 -7.80
N ALA A 152 -2.33 -4.16 -6.64
CA ALA A 152 -2.83 -4.68 -5.37
C ALA A 152 -4.34 -4.51 -5.21
N LEU A 153 -4.85 -3.30 -5.44
CA LEU A 153 -6.28 -3.00 -5.36
C LEU A 153 -7.09 -3.78 -6.39
N ILE A 154 -6.53 -4.00 -7.57
CA ILE A 154 -7.14 -4.86 -8.58
C ILE A 154 -7.39 -6.27 -8.02
N GLU A 155 -6.40 -6.88 -7.38
CA GLU A 155 -6.51 -8.25 -6.85
C GLU A 155 -7.34 -8.32 -5.57
N ILE A 156 -7.23 -7.31 -4.70
CA ILE A 156 -8.02 -7.20 -3.46
C ILE A 156 -9.52 -7.08 -3.77
N THR A 157 -9.89 -6.24 -4.74
CA THR A 157 -11.29 -5.96 -5.08
C THR A 157 -11.85 -6.88 -6.17
N GLY A 158 -11.00 -7.69 -6.82
CA GLY A 158 -11.39 -8.51 -7.96
C GLY A 158 -11.71 -7.70 -9.24
N ALA A 159 -11.31 -6.43 -9.30
CA ALA A 159 -11.57 -5.56 -10.43
C ALA A 159 -10.92 -6.06 -11.73
N THR A 160 -11.59 -5.82 -12.86
CA THR A 160 -11.05 -6.19 -14.18
C THR A 160 -9.90 -5.27 -14.59
N ARG A 161 -9.89 -4.03 -14.11
CA ARG A 161 -8.90 -2.98 -14.42
C ARG A 161 -8.62 -2.06 -13.24
N ARG A 162 -7.60 -1.21 -13.38
CA ARG A 162 -7.20 -0.20 -12.38
C ARG A 162 -8.38 0.63 -11.91
N LEU A 163 -8.54 0.73 -10.58
CA LEU A 163 -9.50 1.63 -9.95
C LEU A 163 -9.08 3.11 -10.09
N GLU A 164 -10.03 3.97 -10.37
CA GLU A 164 -9.83 5.39 -10.69
C GLU A 164 -9.81 6.27 -9.42
N TYR A 165 -8.90 5.95 -8.49
CA TYR A 165 -8.93 6.51 -7.12
C TYR A 165 -7.97 7.68 -6.87
N LYS A 166 -7.10 8.03 -7.82
CA LYS A 166 -6.12 9.12 -7.64
C LYS A 166 -6.75 10.49 -7.90
N ILE A 167 -6.81 11.37 -6.89
CA ILE A 167 -7.47 12.69 -6.97
C ILE A 167 -6.89 13.57 -8.08
N SER A 168 -5.56 13.55 -8.24
CA SER A 168 -4.82 14.33 -9.24
C SER A 168 -5.12 13.91 -10.68
N ARG A 169 -5.78 12.78 -10.88
CA ARG A 169 -6.04 12.15 -12.19
C ARG A 169 -7.51 12.15 -12.59
N THR A 170 -8.41 12.64 -11.74
CA THR A 170 -9.86 12.65 -11.98
C THR A 170 -10.27 13.29 -13.31
N GLY A 171 -9.56 14.34 -13.76
CA GLY A 171 -9.78 14.96 -15.07
C GLY A 171 -9.44 14.07 -16.26
N ARG A 172 -8.51 13.11 -16.10
CA ARG A 172 -8.17 12.10 -17.11
C ARG A 172 -9.07 10.88 -17.05
N TYR A 173 -9.55 10.51 -15.86
CA TYR A 173 -10.48 9.39 -15.66
C TYR A 173 -11.84 9.69 -16.29
N TRP A 174 -12.37 10.89 -16.05
CA TRP A 174 -13.70 11.27 -16.53
C TRP A 174 -13.66 12.59 -17.30
N PRO A 175 -13.08 12.58 -18.52
CA PRO A 175 -13.02 13.78 -19.36
C PRO A 175 -14.43 14.30 -19.67
N GLY A 176 -14.57 15.63 -19.79
CA GLY A 176 -15.86 16.27 -20.07
C GLY A 176 -16.84 16.37 -18.91
N LEU A 177 -16.71 15.57 -17.83
CA LEU A 177 -17.61 15.68 -16.68
C LEU A 177 -17.34 16.93 -15.81
N PRO A 178 -18.38 17.56 -15.23
CA PRO A 178 -18.21 18.62 -14.24
C PRO A 178 -17.42 18.15 -13.01
N LEU A 179 -16.76 19.09 -12.32
CA LEU A 179 -15.95 18.78 -11.13
C LEU A 179 -16.75 18.07 -10.03
N THR A 180 -18.02 18.44 -9.84
CA THR A 180 -18.93 17.83 -8.85
C THR A 180 -19.17 16.35 -9.14
N GLU A 181 -19.44 16.00 -10.39
CA GLU A 181 -19.66 14.62 -10.82
C GLU A 181 -18.37 13.78 -10.73
N ARG A 182 -17.22 14.35 -11.11
CA ARG A 182 -15.92 13.69 -10.93
C ARG A 182 -15.64 13.36 -9.46
N ARG A 183 -15.97 14.29 -8.55
CA ARG A 183 -15.81 14.07 -7.10
C ARG A 183 -16.74 12.98 -6.60
N LEU A 184 -18.01 12.98 -7.01
CA LEU A 184 -18.96 11.93 -6.63
C LEU A 184 -18.45 10.54 -7.04
N ARG A 185 -17.94 10.41 -8.27
CA ARG A 185 -17.36 9.14 -8.76
C ARG A 185 -16.11 8.74 -8.00
N LEU A 186 -15.21 9.68 -7.72
CA LEU A 186 -14.02 9.42 -6.90
C LEU A 186 -14.40 8.89 -5.52
N PHE A 187 -15.37 9.52 -4.86
CA PHE A 187 -15.79 9.14 -3.51
C PHE A 187 -16.44 7.75 -3.50
N LYS A 188 -17.23 7.40 -4.53
CA LYS A 188 -17.75 6.04 -4.69
C LYS A 188 -16.64 5.00 -4.86
N VAL A 189 -15.58 5.33 -5.60
CA VAL A 189 -14.41 4.44 -5.74
C VAL A 189 -13.68 4.30 -4.40
N TRP A 190 -13.49 5.39 -3.67
CA TRP A 190 -12.88 5.35 -2.33
C TRP A 190 -13.72 4.55 -1.34
N GLU A 191 -15.04 4.72 -1.31
CA GLU A 191 -15.95 3.95 -0.47
C GLU A 191 -15.81 2.45 -0.75
N ALA A 192 -15.85 2.05 -2.03
CA ALA A 192 -15.67 0.65 -2.41
C ALA A 192 -14.30 0.07 -1.99
N ILE A 193 -13.23 0.87 -2.10
CA ILE A 193 -11.90 0.47 -1.62
C ILE A 193 -11.89 0.31 -0.10
N VAL A 194 -12.43 1.29 0.63
CA VAL A 194 -12.47 1.26 2.10
C VAL A 194 -13.26 0.04 2.61
N THR A 195 -14.40 -0.28 2.00
CA THR A 195 -15.15 -1.50 2.32
C THR A 195 -14.31 -2.75 2.09
N ALA A 196 -13.67 -2.89 0.93
CA ALA A 196 -12.85 -4.06 0.63
C ALA A 196 -11.62 -4.20 1.55
N LEU A 197 -11.04 -3.06 1.98
CA LEU A 197 -9.96 -3.04 2.95
C LEU A 197 -10.45 -3.46 4.34
N ASP A 198 -11.60 -2.96 4.81
CA ASP A 198 -12.13 -3.30 6.13
C ASP A 198 -12.54 -4.78 6.24
N ASP A 199 -13.03 -5.39 5.16
CA ASP A 199 -13.31 -6.82 5.09
C ASP A 199 -12.07 -7.70 5.34
N MET A 200 -10.89 -7.24 4.92
CA MET A 200 -9.63 -8.01 4.99
C MET A 200 -8.73 -7.56 6.14
N LEU A 201 -8.84 -6.30 6.53
CA LEU A 201 -8.09 -5.63 7.57
C LEU A 201 -9.05 -4.75 8.39
N PRO A 202 -9.88 -5.35 9.25
CA PRO A 202 -10.82 -4.62 10.09
C PRO A 202 -10.19 -3.45 10.84
N GLY A 203 -10.93 -2.34 10.95
CA GLY A 203 -10.44 -1.07 11.48
C GLY A 203 -10.05 -0.08 10.39
N SER A 204 -9.96 -0.54 9.13
CA SER A 204 -9.70 0.32 7.96
C SER A 204 -10.80 1.34 7.77
N ALA A 205 -12.09 0.98 7.91
CA ALA A 205 -13.20 1.93 7.75
C ALA A 205 -13.18 3.06 8.79
N ALA A 206 -12.79 2.74 10.03
CA ALA A 206 -12.64 3.75 11.08
C ALA A 206 -11.47 4.71 10.79
N ALA A 207 -10.33 4.19 10.34
CA ALA A 207 -9.14 4.99 10.04
C ALA A 207 -9.26 5.80 8.73
N LEU A 208 -10.06 5.31 7.77
CA LEU A 208 -10.30 5.90 6.46
C LEU A 208 -11.70 6.51 6.35
N SER A 209 -12.06 7.34 7.34
CA SER A 209 -13.27 8.15 7.26
C SER A 209 -13.21 9.08 6.04
N LEU A 210 -14.18 8.95 5.13
CA LEU A 210 -14.23 9.77 3.93
C LEU A 210 -14.27 11.27 4.29
N PRO A 211 -13.48 12.12 3.59
CA PRO A 211 -13.51 13.55 3.82
C PRO A 211 -14.88 14.13 3.42
N SER A 212 -15.21 15.33 3.92
CA SER A 212 -16.44 16.00 3.52
C SER A 212 -16.47 16.28 2.00
N ALA A 213 -17.66 16.33 1.41
CA ALA A 213 -17.81 16.64 -0.02
C ALA A 213 -17.22 18.01 -0.42
N GLU A 214 -17.10 18.92 0.55
CA GLU A 214 -16.54 20.26 0.38
C GLU A 214 -15.01 20.30 0.48
N ALA A 215 -14.37 19.23 0.97
CA ALA A 215 -12.93 19.13 1.13
C ALA A 215 -12.19 19.39 -0.20
N ARG A 216 -10.98 19.95 -0.10
CA ARG A 216 -10.20 20.40 -1.26
C ARG A 216 -8.73 20.02 -1.11
N GLY A 217 -8.07 19.92 -2.26
CA GLY A 217 -6.61 19.88 -2.39
C GLY A 217 -5.94 18.94 -1.39
N ARG A 218 -5.28 19.54 -0.39
CA ARG A 218 -4.46 18.84 0.61
C ARG A 218 -5.24 17.81 1.42
N THR A 219 -6.49 18.07 1.81
CA THR A 219 -7.29 17.11 2.59
C THR A 219 -7.60 15.84 1.79
N LEU A 220 -7.91 16.00 0.50
CA LEU A 220 -8.16 14.87 -0.39
C LEU A 220 -6.88 14.07 -0.66
N LYS A 221 -5.73 14.75 -0.80
CA LYS A 221 -4.43 14.09 -0.94
C LYS A 221 -4.02 13.36 0.34
N ALA A 222 -4.23 13.96 1.51
CA ALA A 222 -3.94 13.31 2.80
C ALA A 222 -4.79 12.04 3.00
N PHE A 223 -6.05 12.05 2.56
CA PHE A 223 -6.88 10.83 2.55
C PHE A 223 -6.31 9.76 1.61
N GLU A 224 -5.91 10.15 0.39
CA GLU A 224 -5.27 9.24 -0.58
C GLU A 224 -3.99 8.61 0.00
N ASP A 225 -3.12 9.39 0.64
CA ASP A 225 -1.84 8.93 1.20
C ASP A 225 -2.06 7.94 2.34
N ARG A 226 -3.04 8.23 3.21
CA ARG A 226 -3.45 7.29 4.26
C ARG A 226 -4.03 6.01 3.67
N LEU A 227 -4.85 6.11 2.62
CA LEU A 227 -5.45 4.95 1.94
C LEU A 227 -4.36 4.07 1.33
N ASP A 228 -3.40 4.65 0.62
CA ASP A 228 -2.30 3.89 0.00
C ASP A 228 -1.38 3.24 1.05
N ALA A 229 -1.17 3.89 2.19
CA ALA A 229 -0.44 3.27 3.30
C ALA A 229 -1.19 2.06 3.89
N VAL A 230 -2.52 2.14 4.04
CA VAL A 230 -3.35 0.99 4.47
C VAL A 230 -3.30 -0.14 3.44
N VAL A 231 -3.33 0.19 2.13
CA VAL A 231 -3.11 -0.81 1.07
C VAL A 231 -1.74 -1.46 1.23
N ALA A 232 -0.67 -0.69 1.47
CA ALA A 232 0.67 -1.22 1.68
C ALA A 232 0.71 -2.18 2.88
N ALA A 233 0.09 -1.81 4.01
CA ALA A 233 0.01 -2.66 5.19
C ALA A 233 -0.76 -3.96 4.92
N LEU A 234 -1.88 -3.91 4.20
CA LEU A 234 -2.62 -5.11 3.82
C LEU A 234 -1.80 -6.02 2.89
N VAL A 235 -1.10 -5.46 1.90
CA VAL A 235 -0.23 -6.27 1.02
C VAL A 235 0.89 -6.94 1.81
N GLY A 236 1.51 -6.23 2.77
CA GLY A 236 2.51 -6.82 3.67
C GLY A 236 1.94 -7.94 4.54
N ALA A 237 0.73 -7.76 5.08
CA ALA A 237 0.02 -8.80 5.83
C ALA A 237 -0.26 -10.05 4.96
N MET A 238 -0.71 -9.83 3.72
CA MET A 238 -0.91 -10.90 2.75
C MET A 238 0.40 -11.60 2.37
N ALA A 239 1.52 -10.87 2.25
CA ALA A 239 2.82 -11.45 1.97
C ALA A 239 3.30 -12.36 3.11
N LEU A 240 3.18 -11.91 4.37
CA LEU A 240 3.50 -12.71 5.56
C LEU A 240 2.66 -13.99 5.70
N ASP A 241 1.46 -14.01 5.12
CA ASP A 241 0.56 -15.16 5.11
C ASP A 241 0.64 -15.97 3.79
N GLY A 242 1.64 -15.71 2.93
CA GLY A 242 1.85 -16.45 1.68
C GLY A 242 0.80 -16.19 0.59
N ARG A 243 0.00 -15.13 0.76
CA ARG A 243 -1.09 -14.69 -0.12
C ARG A 243 -0.70 -13.54 -1.07
N ALA A 244 0.58 -13.20 -1.16
CA ALA A 244 1.13 -12.34 -2.19
C ALA A 244 2.27 -13.06 -2.92
N GLN A 245 2.64 -12.57 -4.10
CA GLN A 245 3.74 -13.10 -4.90
C GLN A 245 4.62 -11.99 -5.48
N PRO A 246 5.94 -12.22 -5.62
CA PRO A 246 6.85 -11.25 -6.19
C PRO A 246 6.77 -11.24 -7.73
N TYR A 247 6.80 -10.04 -8.30
CA TYR A 247 6.99 -9.80 -9.73
C TYR A 247 8.33 -9.12 -9.94
N GLY A 248 9.32 -9.85 -10.44
CA GLY A 248 10.67 -9.34 -10.65
C GLY A 248 11.71 -10.45 -10.70
N ASP A 249 12.88 -10.20 -10.12
CA ASP A 249 14.00 -11.13 -10.01
C ASP A 249 14.68 -10.99 -8.64
N ALA A 250 15.87 -11.60 -8.47
CA ALA A 250 16.61 -11.57 -7.22
C ALA A 250 17.04 -10.17 -6.77
N THR A 251 17.05 -9.18 -7.66
CA THR A 251 17.53 -7.82 -7.38
C THR A 251 16.42 -6.83 -7.08
N SER A 252 15.23 -7.04 -7.65
CA SER A 252 14.07 -6.17 -7.47
C SER A 252 12.78 -6.95 -7.67
N ALA A 253 11.78 -6.74 -6.83
CA ALA A 253 10.45 -7.32 -7.02
C ALA A 253 9.34 -6.45 -6.41
N VAL A 254 8.23 -6.36 -7.12
CA VAL A 254 6.97 -5.81 -6.60
C VAL A 254 6.10 -6.95 -6.10
N TRP A 255 5.74 -6.94 -4.83
CA TRP A 255 4.82 -7.91 -4.26
C TRP A 255 3.38 -7.50 -4.54
N VAL A 256 2.62 -8.42 -5.12
CA VAL A 256 1.20 -8.23 -5.44
C VAL A 256 0.39 -9.37 -4.82
N PRO A 257 -0.76 -9.10 -4.17
CA PRO A 257 -1.70 -10.12 -3.74
C PRO A 257 -1.98 -11.16 -4.83
N LYS A 258 -2.09 -12.42 -4.43
CA LYS A 258 -2.61 -13.48 -5.30
C LYS A 258 -4.11 -13.25 -5.49
N ALA A 259 -4.61 -13.47 -6.69
CA ALA A 259 -6.04 -13.45 -6.97
C ALA A 259 -6.77 -14.32 -5.94
N ARG A 260 -7.91 -13.83 -5.42
CA ARG A 260 -8.80 -14.69 -4.64
C ARG A 260 -9.19 -15.87 -5.51
N ASP A 261 -9.15 -17.08 -4.96
CA ASP A 261 -9.81 -18.23 -5.58
C ASP A 261 -11.29 -17.87 -5.73
N ARG A 262 -11.70 -17.51 -6.95
CA ARG A 262 -13.13 -17.38 -7.23
C ARG A 262 -13.69 -18.79 -7.27
N PRO A 263 -14.76 -19.11 -6.54
CA PRO A 263 -15.52 -20.30 -6.88
C PRO A 263 -15.92 -20.19 -8.35
N ALA A 264 -15.68 -21.26 -9.12
CA ALA A 264 -15.95 -21.28 -10.55
C ALA A 264 -17.38 -20.79 -10.80
N GLU A 265 -17.51 -19.77 -11.64
CA GLU A 265 -18.80 -19.27 -12.08
C GLU A 265 -19.50 -20.46 -12.79
N GLN A 266 -20.59 -20.97 -12.21
CA GLN A 266 -21.39 -22.00 -12.87
C GLN A 266 -21.97 -21.36 -14.12
N VAL A 267 -21.38 -21.69 -15.27
CA VAL A 267 -21.91 -21.32 -16.58
C VAL A 267 -23.24 -22.06 -16.73
N THR A 268 -24.33 -21.41 -16.32
CA THR A 268 -25.68 -21.84 -16.67
C THR A 268 -25.85 -21.61 -18.16
N THR A 269 -25.66 -22.66 -18.93
CA THR A 269 -26.01 -22.70 -20.35
C THR A 269 -27.53 -22.59 -20.45
N PRO A 270 -28.09 -21.62 -21.18
CA PRO A 270 -29.53 -21.55 -21.34
C PRO A 270 -29.99 -22.77 -22.16
N ARG A 271 -30.89 -23.56 -21.59
CA ARG A 271 -31.63 -24.59 -22.33
C ARG A 271 -32.41 -23.90 -23.44
N ARG A 272 -32.11 -24.24 -24.69
CA ARG A 272 -32.94 -23.86 -25.83
C ARG A 272 -34.31 -24.51 -25.65
N VAL A 273 -35.35 -23.68 -25.74
CA VAL A 273 -36.74 -24.12 -25.99
C VAL A 273 -36.88 -24.36 -27.48
#